data_AF-A0A3D1HJS5-F1
#
_entry.id   AF-A0A3D1HJS5-F1
#
_cell.length_a   1.000
_cell.length_b   1.000
_cell.length_c   1.000
_cell.angle_alpha   90.00
_cell.angle_beta   90.00
_cell.angle_gamma   90.00
#
_symmetry.space_group_name_H-M   'P 1'
#
loop_
_entity.id
_entity.type
_entity.pdbx_description
1 polymer ?
#
loop_
_entity_poly.entity_id
_entity_poly.type
_entity_poly.pdbx_seq_one_letter_code
_entity_poly.pdbx_strand_id
1 'polypeptide(L)' 'MAEDIKGQITKRELEVLELLSRGFSSIEIAENLFISRNTVDFHRRQLLKKTMSKNIAELIGKAYREGILLK' A
#
# COMPACT_ATOMS: atom_id res chain seq x y z
N MET A 1 -12.00 3.02 19.81
CA MET A 1 -12.50 2.28 18.64
C MET A 1 -11.36 2.27 17.64
N ALA A 2 -10.63 1.16 17.51
CA ALA A 2 -9.64 1.03 16.45
C ALA A 2 -10.43 0.65 15.20
N GLU A 3 -10.48 1.54 14.20
CA GLU A 3 -11.07 1.20 12.91
C GLU A 3 -10.25 0.05 12.32
N ASP A 4 -10.89 -1.07 11.97
CA ASP A 4 -10.25 -2.21 11.30
C ASP A 4 -9.84 -1.82 9.87
N ILE A 5 -8.75 -1.06 9.76
CA ILE A 5 -8.16 -0.60 8.49
C ILE A 5 -7.83 -1.79 7.59
N LYS A 6 -7.45 -2.92 8.18
CA LYS A 6 -7.16 -4.18 7.47
C LYS A 6 -8.33 -4.66 6.60
N GLY A 7 -9.58 -4.48 7.05
CA GLY A 7 -10.77 -4.85 6.28
C GLY A 7 -11.10 -3.91 5.12
N GLN A 8 -10.50 -2.72 5.09
CA GLN A 8 -10.75 -1.70 4.07
C GLN A 8 -9.74 -1.76 2.91
N ILE A 9 -8.62 -2.47 3.09
CA ILE A 9 -7.59 -2.63 2.07
C ILE A 9 -8.00 -3.75 1.13
N THR A 10 -8.13 -3.42 -0.15
CA THR A 10 -8.42 -4.38 -1.21
C THR A 10 -7.19 -5.25 -1.49
N LYS A 11 -7.41 -6.42 -2.09
CA LYS A 11 -6.32 -7.31 -2.51
C LYS A 11 -5.27 -6.58 -3.36
N ARG A 12 -5.73 -5.75 -4.29
CA ARG A 12 -4.83 -5.01 -5.19
C ARG A 12 -4.00 -3.95 -4.48
N GLU A 13 -4.60 -3.26 -3.51
CA GLU A 13 -3.87 -2.33 -2.67
C GLU A 13 -2.86 -3.04 -1.77
N LEU A 14 -3.18 -4.24 -1.28
CA LEU A 14 -2.24 -5.06 -0.51
C LEU A 14 -1.03 -5.48 -1.35
N GLU A 15 -1.24 -5.95 -2.58
CA GLU A 15 -0.15 -6.28 -3.52
C GLU A 15 0.77 -5.08 -3.77
N VAL A 16 0.19 -3.89 -4.01
CA VAL A 16 0.96 -2.66 -4.18
C VAL A 16 1.72 -2.30 -2.90
N LEU A 17 1.11 -2.44 -1.73
CA LEU A 17 1.73 -2.16 -0.44
C LEU A 17 2.89 -3.11 -0.12
N GLU A 18 2.77 -4.39 -0.46
CA GLU A 18 3.85 -5.38 -0.31
C GLU A 18 5.06 -5.06 -1.20
N LEU A 19 4.83 -4.65 -2.44
CA LEU A 19 5.94 -4.27 -3.32
C LEU A 19 6.58 -2.95 -2.87
N LEU A 20 5.79 -1.99 -2.40
CA LEU A 20 6.33 -0.76 -1.80
C LEU A 20 7.20 -1.06 -0.57
N SER A 21 6.81 -1.99 0.30
CA SER A 21 7.58 -2.36 1.49
C SER A 21 8.90 -3.05 1.15
N ARG A 22 9.00 -3.67 -0.03
CA ARG A 22 10.22 -4.26 -0.59
C ARG A 22 11.11 -3.25 -1.32
N GLY A 23 10.69 -1.99 -1.45
CA GLY A 23 11.47 -0.91 -2.05
C GLY A 23 11.29 -0.73 -3.56
N PHE A 24 10.30 -1.39 -4.17
CA PHE A 24 10.02 -1.20 -5.60
C PHE A 24 9.44 0.19 -5.90
N SER A 25 9.85 0.76 -7.03
CA SER A 25 9.32 2.00 -7.59
C SER A 25 7.95 1.81 -8.25
N SER A 26 7.18 2.89 -8.47
CA SER A 26 5.88 2.78 -9.17
C SER A 26 5.98 2.15 -10.57
N ILE A 27 7.14 2.26 -11.23
CA ILE A 27 7.35 1.68 -12.57
C ILE A 27 7.55 0.17 -12.45
N GLU A 28 8.44 -0.27 -11.54
CA GLU A 28 8.67 -1.70 -11.31
C GLU A 28 7.41 -2.39 -10.78
N ILE A 29 6.64 -1.74 -9.91
CA ILE A 29 5.34 -2.25 -9.44
C ILE A 29 4.37 -2.40 -10.60
N ALA A 30 4.31 -1.42 -11.50
CA ALA A 30 3.45 -1.46 -12.67
C ALA A 30 3.79 -2.65 -13.58
N GLU A 31 5.08 -2.91 -13.80
CA GLU A 31 5.56 -4.07 -14.55
C GLU A 31 5.22 -5.40 -13.86
N ASN A 32 5.51 -5.52 -12.56
CA ASN A 32 5.23 -6.73 -11.77
C ASN A 32 3.75 -7.09 -11.74
N LEU A 33 2.90 -6.07 -11.71
CA LEU A 33 1.46 -6.22 -11.59
C LEU A 33 0.73 -6.13 -12.93
N PHE A 34 1.43 -5.97 -14.05
CA PHE A 34 0.88 -5.81 -15.41
C PHE A 34 -0.20 -4.71 -15.51
N ILE A 35 0.05 -3.55 -14.90
CA ILE A 35 -0.84 -2.37 -14.90
C ILE A 35 -0.06 -1.09 -15.23
N SER A 36 -0.77 0.01 -15.47
CA SER A 36 -0.11 1.30 -15.70
C SER A 36 0.47 1.88 -14.40
N ARG A 37 1.57 2.65 -14.54
CA ARG A 37 2.11 3.48 -13.43
C ARG A 37 1.03 4.36 -12.78
N ASN A 38 0.13 4.92 -13.59
CA ASN A 38 -0.96 5.76 -13.09
C ASN A 38 -1.93 4.98 -12.20
N THR A 39 -2.18 3.71 -12.52
CA THR A 39 -2.98 2.79 -11.71
C THR A 39 -2.29 2.48 -10.38
N VAL A 40 -0.96 2.26 -10.39
CA VAL A 40 -0.18 2.11 -9.15
C VAL A 40 -0.28 3.37 -8.28
N ASP A 41 -0.09 4.54 -8.86
CA ASP A 41 -0.18 5.80 -8.14
C ASP A 41 -1.59 6.06 -7.60
N PHE A 42 -2.64 5.59 -8.29
CA PHE A 42 -4.00 5.60 -7.77
C PHE A 42 -4.12 4.72 -6.51
N HIS A 43 -3.65 3.47 -6.55
CA HIS A 43 -3.67 2.59 -5.37
C HIS A 43 -2.84 3.16 -4.21
N ARG A 44 -1.68 3.77 -4.48
CA ARG A 44 -0.87 4.48 -3.47
C ARG A 44 -1.66 5.59 -2.77
N ARG A 45 -2.40 6.42 -3.53
CA ARG A 45 -3.24 7.48 -2.95
C ARG A 45 -4.38 6.91 -2.11
N GLN A 46 -5.01 5.82 -2.56
CA GLN A 46 -6.07 5.17 -1.79
C GLN A 46 -5.54 4.56 -0.49
N LEU A 47 -4.38 3.89 -0.54
CA LEU A 47 -3.69 3.38 0.64
C LEU A 47 -3.41 4.50 1.66
N LEU A 48 -2.77 5.59 1.22
CA LEU A 48 -2.49 6.74 2.10
C LEU A 48 -3.76 7.31 2.74
N LYS A 49 -4.86 7.40 1.97
CA LYS A 49 -6.15 7.88 2.48
C LYS A 49 -6.75 6.92 3.51
N LYS A 50 -6.78 5.62 3.22
CA LYS A 50 -7.35 4.58 4.08
C LYS A 50 -6.55 4.39 5.37
N THR A 51 -5.23 4.50 5.29
CA THR A 51 -4.34 4.39 6.46
C THR A 51 -4.11 5.74 7.14
N MET A 52 -4.69 6.84 6.64
CA MET A 52 -4.43 8.22 7.12
C MET A 52 -2.93 8.53 7.25
N SER A 53 -2.13 8.04 6.30
CA SER A 53 -0.68 8.22 6.30
C SER A 53 -0.29 9.39 5.40
N LYS A 54 0.69 10.19 5.82
CA LYS A 54 1.13 11.39 5.09
C LYS A 54 2.08 11.06 3.94
N ASN A 55 2.79 9.94 4.04
CA ASN A 55 3.74 9.48 3.04
C ASN A 55 3.91 7.96 3.07
N ILE A 56 4.67 7.43 2.11
CA ILE A 56 4.87 5.98 1.93
C ILE A 56 5.63 5.36 3.12
N ALA A 57 6.60 6.06 3.70
CA ALA A 57 7.35 5.53 4.85
C ALA A 57 6.42 5.36 6.06
N GLU A 58 5.55 6.34 6.32
CA GLU A 58 4.53 6.25 7.37
C GLU A 58 3.51 5.15 7.08
N LEU A 59 3.06 5.01 5.83
CA LEU A 59 2.17 3.94 5.37
C LEU A 59 2.77 2.56 5.66
N ILE A 60 4.02 2.31 5.26
CA ILE A 60 4.71 1.04 5.49
C ILE A 60 4.87 0.78 6.99
N GLY A 61 5.33 1.78 7.75
CA GLY A 61 5.48 1.65 9.19
C GLY A 61 4.16 1.34 9.90
N LYS A 62 3.06 1.98 9.47
CA LYS A 62 1.71 1.72 9.99
C LYS A 62 1.22 0.32 9.61
N ALA A 63 1.48 -0.11 8.38
CA ALA A 63 1.10 -1.43 7.89
C ALA A 63 1.72 -2.57 8.71
N TYR A 64 2.98 -2.44 9.14
CA TYR A 64 3.60 -3.41 10.06
C TYR A 64 3.02 -3.32 11.48
N ARG A 65 2.82 -2.11 12.02
CA ARG A 65 2.27 -1.92 13.39
C ARG A 65 0.85 -2.48 13.52
N GLU A 66 0.04 -2.37 12.49
CA GLU A 66 -1.36 -2.82 12.47
C GLU A 66 -1.52 -4.27 11.97
N GLY A 67 -0.41 -4.98 11.68
CA GLY A 67 -0.45 -6.37 11.21
C GLY A 67 -1.14 -6.55 9.85
N ILE A 68 -1.11 -5.49 9.03
CA ILE A 68 -1.51 -5.54 7.61
C ILE A 68 -0.41 -6.25 6.82
N LEU A 69 0.83 -5.82 7.03
CA LEU A 69 2.03 -6.54 6.58
C LEU A 69 2.57 -7.38 7.72
N LEU A 70 3.06 -8.57 7.38
CA LEU A 70 3.74 -9.46 8.30
C LEU A 70 5.26 -9.31 8.11
N LYS A 71 6.00 -9.37 9.21
CA LYS A 71 7.47 -9.30 9.22
C LYS A 71 8.07 -10.62 8.76
#